data_AF-A0A067FL84-F1
#
_entry.id   AF-A0A067FL84-F1
#
_cell.length_a   1.000
_cell.length_b   1.000
_cell.length_c   1.000
_cell.angle_alpha   90.00
_cell.angle_beta   90.00
_cell.angle_gamma   90.00
#
_symmetry.space_group_name_H-M   'P 1'
#
loop_
_entity.id
_entity.type
_entity.pdbx_description
1 polymer ?
#
loop_
_entity_poly.entity_id
_entity_poly.type
_entity_poly.pdbx_seq_one_letter_code
_entity_poly.pdbx_strand_id
1 'polypeptide(L)'
;MGHFQGKVPSEIDQSCRKNSFSDGTCCRPSSVSLATRISKFARSHNVEELKTDSREICSQLSKLQTPRNLSVVGPCITNSTHFAPLTTLCLTRVQFDHTYRYSDIFSGCLMLENLYFNECIVDYFDELKISAPRLVNLAISGFFSYYV
;
A
#
# COMPACT_ATOMS: atom_id res chain seq x y z
N MET A 1 -50.39 -29.18 -23.14
CA MET A 1 -49.32 -29.89 -22.41
C MET A 1 -48.03 -29.12 -22.60
N GLY A 2 -47.34 -28.78 -21.51
CA GLY A 2 -46.09 -28.01 -21.52
C GLY A 2 -46.02 -27.03 -20.34
N HIS A 3 -45.55 -27.53 -19.19
CA HIS A 3 -45.20 -26.76 -17.98
C HIS A 3 -43.97 -25.87 -18.25
N PHE A 4 -43.90 -24.71 -17.57
CA PHE A 4 -42.83 -24.33 -16.63
C PHE A 4 -43.14 -22.94 -16.02
N GLN A 5 -43.55 -22.94 -14.74
CA GLN A 5 -43.66 -21.74 -13.89
C GLN A 5 -42.32 -21.48 -13.21
N GLY A 6 -41.66 -20.38 -13.54
CA GLY A 6 -40.55 -19.82 -12.77
C GLY A 6 -41.11 -18.87 -11.71
N LYS A 7 -41.08 -19.32 -10.44
CA LYS A 7 -41.58 -18.59 -9.26
C LYS A 7 -40.42 -17.78 -8.66
N VAL A 8 -40.55 -16.46 -8.63
CA VAL A 8 -39.69 -15.55 -7.85
C VAL A 8 -40.30 -15.44 -6.45
N PRO A 9 -39.55 -15.69 -5.35
CA PRO A 9 -39.98 -15.25 -4.04
C PRO A 9 -39.36 -13.90 -3.71
N SER A 10 -40.21 -12.89 -3.77
CA SER A 10 -40.12 -11.66 -2.98
C SER A 10 -40.21 -12.01 -1.51
N GLU A 11 -39.28 -11.55 -0.67
CA GLU A 11 -39.56 -11.28 0.74
C GLU A 11 -38.46 -10.39 1.34
N ILE A 12 -38.81 -9.11 1.46
CA ILE A 12 -38.10 -8.11 2.25
C ILE A 12 -38.65 -8.28 3.67
N ASP A 13 -37.91 -8.96 4.55
CA ASP A 13 -38.29 -9.05 5.97
C ASP A 13 -37.87 -7.75 6.69
N GLN A 14 -38.79 -6.80 6.69
CA GLN A 14 -38.82 -5.70 7.65
C GLN A 14 -39.39 -6.22 8.97
N SER A 15 -38.53 -6.56 9.92
CA SER A 15 -38.93 -6.72 11.32
C SER A 15 -38.24 -5.67 12.19
N CYS A 16 -38.86 -4.49 12.27
CA CYS A 16 -38.58 -3.51 13.31
C CYS A 16 -39.62 -3.64 14.44
N ARG A 17 -39.10 -3.57 15.68
CA ARG A 17 -39.74 -3.34 17.00
C ARG A 17 -40.12 -4.56 17.84
N LYS A 18 -39.36 -4.76 18.92
CA LYS A 18 -39.79 -4.42 20.30
C LYS A 18 -38.58 -4.24 21.23
N ASN A 19 -38.66 -3.21 22.08
CA ASN A 19 -37.70 -2.83 23.11
C ASN A 19 -37.51 -3.91 24.17
N SER A 20 -36.27 -4.09 24.62
CA SER A 20 -35.96 -4.18 26.06
C SER A 20 -34.53 -3.71 26.31
N PHE A 21 -34.42 -2.66 27.12
CA PHE A 21 -33.18 -2.15 27.71
C PHE A 21 -32.47 -3.28 28.45
N SER A 22 -31.22 -3.58 28.11
CA SER A 22 -30.29 -4.31 28.97
C SER A 22 -28.88 -3.90 28.59
N ASP A 23 -28.19 -3.40 29.62
CA ASP A 23 -26.77 -3.09 29.73
C ASP A 23 -25.86 -3.96 28.84
N GLY A 24 -24.95 -3.34 28.10
CA GLY A 24 -24.00 -4.06 27.26
C GLY A 24 -23.50 -3.22 26.10
N THR A 25 -22.34 -2.61 26.32
CA THR A 25 -21.47 -1.92 25.36
C THR A 25 -21.77 -2.26 23.90
N CYS A 26 -22.52 -1.40 23.22
CA CYS A 26 -22.55 -1.39 21.76
C CYS A 26 -21.17 -0.99 21.27
N CYS A 27 -20.29 -1.98 21.06
CA CYS A 27 -19.08 -1.81 20.31
C CYS A 27 -19.49 -1.27 18.93
N ARG A 28 -19.35 0.04 18.73
CA ARG A 28 -19.35 0.64 17.39
C ARG A 28 -18.43 -0.24 16.55
N PRO A 29 -18.83 -0.73 15.37
CA PRO A 29 -17.86 -1.30 14.46
C PRO A 29 -16.89 -0.16 14.16
N SER A 30 -15.70 -0.23 14.75
CA SER A 30 -14.58 0.61 14.35
C SER A 30 -14.47 0.43 12.85
N SER A 31 -14.68 1.52 12.10
CA SER A 31 -14.63 1.48 10.64
C SER A 31 -13.22 1.05 10.26
N VAL A 32 -13.03 -0.25 10.02
CA VAL A 32 -11.74 -0.80 9.64
C VAL A 32 -11.38 -0.12 8.32
N SER A 33 -10.30 0.64 8.34
CA SER A 33 -9.93 1.43 7.18
C SER A 33 -9.68 0.55 5.96
N LEU A 34 -9.92 1.11 4.77
CA LEU A 34 -9.72 0.39 3.51
C LEU A 34 -8.29 -0.17 3.43
N ALA A 35 -7.30 0.60 3.87
CA ALA A 35 -5.90 0.18 3.94
C ALA A 35 -5.70 -1.08 4.81
N THR A 36 -6.39 -1.16 5.94
CA THR A 36 -6.33 -2.34 6.82
C THR A 36 -6.96 -3.57 6.15
N ARG A 37 -8.08 -3.40 5.43
CA ARG A 37 -8.71 -4.50 4.68
C ARG A 37 -7.83 -4.99 3.54
N ILE A 38 -7.27 -4.08 2.75
CA ILE A 38 -6.36 -4.40 1.64
C ILE A 38 -5.13 -5.12 2.19
N SER A 39 -4.55 -4.63 3.29
CA SER A 39 -3.38 -5.27 3.89
C SER A 39 -3.69 -6.68 4.39
N LYS A 40 -4.84 -6.89 5.03
CA LYS A 40 -5.26 -8.22 5.48
C LYS A 40 -5.45 -9.17 4.30
N PHE A 41 -6.07 -8.68 3.23
CA PHE A 41 -6.30 -9.45 2.00
C PHE A 41 -4.99 -9.81 1.30
N ALA A 42 -4.08 -8.86 1.13
CA ALA A 42 -2.78 -9.05 0.49
C ALA A 42 -1.98 -10.12 1.21
N ARG A 43 -1.98 -10.08 2.54
CA ARG A 43 -1.33 -11.11 3.37
C ARG A 43 -2.01 -12.46 3.28
N SER A 44 -3.35 -12.54 3.32
CA SER A 44 -4.04 -13.83 3.32
C SER A 44 -3.95 -14.58 1.98
N HIS A 45 -3.75 -13.85 0.89
CA HIS A 45 -3.64 -14.42 -0.46
C HIS A 45 -2.19 -14.46 -0.97
N ASN A 46 -1.20 -14.16 -0.12
CA ASN A 46 0.21 -14.07 -0.50
C ASN A 46 0.43 -13.22 -1.76
N VAL A 47 -0.19 -12.05 -1.81
CA VAL A 47 -0.09 -11.15 -2.95
C VAL A 47 1.38 -10.77 -3.17
N GLU A 48 1.89 -11.13 -4.35
CA GLU A 48 3.28 -10.90 -4.75
C GLU A 48 3.48 -9.54 -5.40
N GLU A 49 2.44 -8.98 -6.02
CA GLU A 49 2.48 -7.67 -6.68
C GLU A 49 1.42 -6.73 -6.11
N LEU A 50 1.87 -5.55 -5.68
CA LEU A 50 0.98 -4.51 -5.18
C LEU A 50 1.30 -3.18 -5.86
N LYS A 51 0.28 -2.60 -6.49
CA LYS A 51 0.34 -1.24 -7.04
C LYS A 51 -0.63 -0.34 -6.27
N THR A 52 -0.14 0.81 -5.79
CA THR A 52 -0.94 1.73 -4.99
C THR A 52 -0.49 3.18 -5.17
N ASP A 53 -1.46 4.10 -5.13
CA ASP A 53 -1.27 5.54 -4.98
C ASP A 53 -1.74 6.05 -3.60
N SER A 54 -2.27 5.15 -2.77
CA SER A 54 -2.83 5.47 -1.45
C SER A 54 -1.75 5.57 -0.37
N ARG A 55 -1.58 6.78 0.19
CA ARG A 55 -0.70 7.04 1.34
C ARG A 55 -1.03 6.19 2.57
N GLU A 56 -2.30 5.87 2.77
CA GLU A 56 -2.73 5.07 3.92
C GLU A 56 -2.23 3.63 3.81
N ILE A 57 -2.27 3.04 2.60
CA ILE A 57 -1.70 1.72 2.33
C ILE A 57 -0.18 1.76 2.54
N CYS A 58 0.47 2.83 2.09
CA CYS A 58 1.92 3.00 2.22
C CYS A 58 2.42 2.92 3.67
N SER A 59 1.64 3.40 4.65
CA SER A 59 1.97 3.26 6.08
C SER A 59 1.88 1.81 6.62
N GLN A 60 1.10 0.94 5.95
CA GLN A 60 0.90 -0.45 6.33
C GLN A 60 1.83 -1.39 5.55
N LEU A 61 2.50 -0.90 4.50
CA LEU A 61 3.37 -1.66 3.61
C LEU A 61 4.53 -2.35 4.32
N SER A 62 5.12 -1.74 5.35
CA SER A 62 6.17 -2.37 6.16
C SER A 62 5.69 -3.61 6.93
N LYS A 63 4.37 -3.75 7.13
CA LYS A 63 3.75 -4.93 7.75
C LYS A 63 3.40 -6.01 6.72
N LEU A 64 3.38 -5.64 5.45
CA LEU A 64 3.14 -6.55 4.34
C LEU A 64 4.46 -7.23 4.01
N GLN A 65 4.73 -8.35 4.68
CA GLN A 65 5.90 -9.20 4.43
C GLN A 65 5.70 -10.16 3.24
N THR A 66 4.77 -9.84 2.32
CA THR A 66 4.39 -10.73 1.20
C THR A 66 4.72 -10.19 -0.20
N PRO A 67 4.59 -8.88 -0.52
CA PRO A 67 4.82 -8.44 -1.88
C PRO A 67 6.31 -8.46 -2.22
N ARG A 68 6.62 -9.06 -3.37
CA ARG A 68 7.94 -9.04 -4.01
C ARG A 68 8.09 -7.85 -4.94
N ASN A 69 6.99 -7.45 -5.57
CA ASN A 69 6.91 -6.33 -6.49
C ASN A 69 5.98 -5.25 -5.93
N LEU A 70 6.49 -4.05 -5.74
CA LEU A 70 5.75 -2.92 -5.21
C LEU A 70 5.87 -1.73 -6.16
N SER A 71 4.74 -1.23 -6.63
CA SER A 71 4.66 0.02 -7.40
C SER A 71 3.88 1.05 -6.60
N VAL A 72 4.53 2.17 -6.31
CA VAL A 72 3.97 3.26 -5.52
C VAL A 72 3.94 4.52 -6.36
N VAL A 73 2.78 5.18 -6.39
CA VAL A 73 2.60 6.47 -7.07
C VAL A 73 2.34 7.56 -6.03
N GLY A 74 3.08 8.67 -6.10
CA GLY A 74 2.88 9.82 -5.22
C GLY A 74 3.72 9.79 -3.93
N PRO A 75 3.49 10.74 -2.99
CA PRO A 75 4.38 11.03 -1.85
C PRO A 75 4.20 10.03 -0.71
N CYS A 76 4.45 8.76 -1.00
CA CYS A 76 4.06 7.61 -0.19
C CYS A 76 5.21 6.98 0.60
N ILE A 77 6.46 7.36 0.34
CA ILE A 77 7.60 6.75 1.01
C ILE A 77 7.80 7.46 2.34
N THR A 78 7.98 6.70 3.42
CA THR A 78 8.36 7.22 4.73
C THR A 78 9.71 6.63 5.13
N ASN A 79 10.44 7.32 5.99
CA ASN A 79 11.80 6.97 6.45
C ASN A 79 11.94 5.58 7.12
N SER A 80 10.85 4.83 7.29
CA SER A 80 10.79 3.56 8.02
C SER A 80 10.23 2.39 7.20
N THR A 81 10.29 2.47 5.86
CA THR A 81 9.76 1.40 5.02
C THR A 81 10.71 0.20 4.98
N HIS A 82 10.51 -0.74 5.91
CA HIS A 82 11.21 -2.03 5.93
C HIS A 82 10.52 -3.03 5.01
N PHE A 83 11.15 -3.32 3.89
CA PHE A 83 10.65 -4.25 2.88
C PHE A 83 11.57 -5.46 2.71
N ALA A 84 11.61 -6.32 3.73
CA ALA A 84 12.54 -7.45 3.75
C ALA A 84 12.44 -8.39 2.53
N PRO A 85 11.26 -8.77 2.00
CA PRO A 85 11.16 -9.69 0.86
C PRO A 85 11.13 -9.00 -0.51
N LEU A 86 11.14 -7.67 -0.55
CA LEU A 86 10.88 -6.93 -1.78
C LEU A 86 12.07 -7.01 -2.72
N THR A 87 11.83 -7.53 -3.92
CA THR A 87 12.85 -7.66 -4.99
C THR A 87 12.73 -6.54 -6.01
N THR A 88 11.53 -5.99 -6.21
CA THR A 88 11.29 -4.92 -7.17
C THR A 88 10.51 -3.77 -6.54
N LEU A 89 11.07 -2.58 -6.62
CA LEU A 89 10.43 -1.34 -6.18
C LEU A 89 10.35 -0.35 -7.34
N CYS A 90 9.15 0.09 -7.67
CA CYS A 90 8.90 1.14 -8.64
C CYS A 90 8.25 2.34 -7.95
N LEU A 91 8.90 3.49 -8.05
CA LEU A 91 8.51 4.74 -7.42
C LEU A 91 8.17 5.72 -8.53
N THR A 92 6.93 6.15 -8.58
CA THR A 92 6.44 7.09 -9.60
C THR A 92 5.96 8.38 -8.97
N ARG A 93 6.41 9.55 -9.44
CA ARG A 93 5.99 10.86 -8.92
C ARG A 93 6.19 11.00 -7.41
N VAL A 94 7.28 10.45 -6.90
CA VAL A 94 7.68 10.60 -5.50
C VAL A 94 8.54 11.85 -5.38
N GLN A 95 8.22 12.69 -4.39
CA GLN A 95 9.05 13.83 -4.02
C GLN A 95 9.90 13.45 -2.80
N PHE A 96 11.22 13.53 -2.97
CA PHE A 96 12.22 13.41 -1.91
C PHE A 96 12.61 14.81 -1.47
N ASP A 97 11.89 15.32 -0.47
CA ASP A 97 12.17 16.61 0.15
C ASP A 97 13.31 16.52 1.19
N HIS A 98 13.60 17.65 1.83
CA HIS A 98 14.59 17.78 2.91
C HIS A 98 14.38 16.83 4.11
N THR A 99 13.22 16.23 4.31
CA THR A 99 12.99 15.24 5.39
C THR A 99 13.61 13.87 5.07
N TYR A 100 13.97 13.64 3.80
CA TYR A 100 14.68 12.45 3.33
C TYR A 100 16.19 12.69 3.16
N ARG A 101 16.67 13.88 3.51
CA ARG A 101 18.08 14.25 3.44
C ARG A 101 18.90 13.30 4.30
N TYR A 102 19.85 12.58 3.67
CA TYR A 102 20.68 11.55 4.31
C TYR A 102 19.89 10.34 4.86
N SER A 103 18.59 10.23 4.62
CA SER A 103 17.81 9.09 5.08
C SER A 103 17.97 7.94 4.09
N ASP A 104 18.32 6.78 4.64
CA ASP A 104 18.46 5.56 3.87
C ASP A 104 17.15 4.79 3.89
N ILE A 105 16.18 5.31 3.14
CA ILE A 105 14.83 4.74 3.03
C ILE A 105 14.83 3.31 2.48
N PHE A 106 15.92 2.88 1.86
CA PHE A 106 16.08 1.55 1.28
C PHE A 106 16.86 0.58 2.17
N SER A 107 17.39 1.04 3.31
CA SER A 107 18.18 0.21 4.24
C SER A 107 17.47 -1.06 4.73
N GLY A 108 16.13 -1.05 4.76
CA GLY A 108 15.31 -2.21 5.09
C GLY A 108 15.03 -3.17 3.94
N CYS A 109 15.42 -2.83 2.70
CA CYS A 109 15.13 -3.55 1.47
C CYS A 109 16.28 -4.50 1.09
N LEU A 110 16.60 -5.45 1.98
CA LEU A 110 17.79 -6.30 1.86
C LEU A 110 17.79 -7.21 0.62
N MET A 111 16.61 -7.54 0.10
CA MET A 111 16.42 -8.40 -1.07
C MET A 111 16.16 -7.61 -2.36
N LEU A 112 16.26 -6.28 -2.32
CA LEU A 112 15.94 -5.44 -3.46
C LEU A 112 16.95 -5.61 -4.58
N GLU A 113 16.47 -6.09 -5.72
CA GLU A 113 17.26 -6.35 -6.93
C GLU A 113 16.97 -5.32 -8.03
N ASN A 114 15.75 -4.78 -8.08
CA ASN A 114 15.32 -3.84 -9.10
C ASN A 114 14.71 -2.58 -8.46
N LEU A 115 15.28 -1.42 -8.74
CA LEU A 115 14.79 -0.12 -8.30
C LEU A 115 14.53 0.79 -9.49
N TYR A 116 13.30 1.27 -9.61
CA TYR A 116 12.87 2.16 -10.67
C TYR A 116 12.36 3.46 -10.09
N PHE A 117 12.91 4.57 -10.57
CA PHE A 117 12.35 5.88 -10.34
C PHE A 117 11.78 6.45 -11.63
N ASN A 118 10.52 6.88 -11.59
CA ASN A 118 9.85 7.47 -12.73
C ASN A 118 9.17 8.78 -12.35
N GLU A 119 9.46 9.88 -13.05
CA GLU A 119 8.84 11.18 -12.78
C GLU A 119 9.05 11.67 -11.33
N CYS A 120 10.13 11.23 -10.67
CA CYS A 120 10.41 11.61 -9.29
C CYS A 120 11.13 12.97 -9.20
N ILE A 121 10.96 13.62 -8.05
CA ILE A 121 11.51 14.94 -7.74
C ILE A 121 12.47 14.79 -6.57
N VAL A 122 13.70 15.29 -6.68
CA VAL A 122 14.67 15.31 -5.57
C VAL A 122 15.19 16.72 -5.37
N ASP A 123 14.99 17.27 -4.17
CA ASP A 123 15.47 18.62 -3.84
C ASP A 123 17.02 18.68 -3.79
N TYR A 124 17.68 17.63 -3.26
CA TYR A 124 19.15 17.56 -3.14
C TYR A 124 19.66 16.19 -3.59
N PHE A 125 20.16 16.10 -4.83
CA PHE A 125 20.51 14.82 -5.46
C PHE A 125 21.68 14.12 -4.76
N ASP A 126 22.67 14.88 -4.29
CA ASP A 126 23.90 14.35 -3.69
C ASP A 126 23.68 13.67 -2.32
N GLU A 127 22.44 13.69 -1.82
CA GLU A 127 22.13 13.35 -0.43
C GLU A 127 21.09 12.22 -0.30
N LEU A 128 20.57 11.72 -1.43
CA LEU A 128 19.73 10.52 -1.45
C LEU A 128 20.62 9.28 -1.34
N LYS A 129 20.58 8.63 -0.18
CA LYS A 129 21.32 7.40 0.06
C LYS A 129 20.50 6.17 -0.35
N ILE A 130 21.11 5.27 -1.11
CA ILE A 130 20.50 4.00 -1.54
C ILE A 130 21.36 2.84 -1.03
N SER A 131 21.05 2.28 0.15
CA SER A 131 21.66 1.02 0.59
C SER A 131 20.77 -0.16 0.24
N ALA A 132 21.04 -0.77 -0.92
CA ALA A 132 20.41 -2.00 -1.38
C ALA A 132 21.51 -2.99 -1.80
N PRO A 133 21.94 -3.90 -0.91
CA PRO A 133 23.15 -4.71 -1.14
C PRO A 133 23.03 -5.73 -2.28
N ARG A 134 21.81 -6.03 -2.72
CA ARG A 134 21.52 -6.96 -3.81
C ARG A 134 21.04 -6.27 -5.09
N LEU A 135 21.14 -4.94 -5.16
CA LEU A 135 20.64 -4.18 -6.29
C LEU A 135 21.40 -4.53 -7.58
N VAL A 136 20.67 -4.97 -8.59
CA VAL A 136 21.20 -5.34 -9.91
C VAL A 136 20.79 -4.31 -10.95
N ASN A 137 19.53 -3.86 -10.90
CA ASN A 137 18.96 -2.93 -11.86
C ASN A 137 18.53 -1.64 -11.17
N LEU A 138 19.09 -0.53 -11.64
CA LEU A 138 18.64 0.82 -11.29
C LEU A 138 18.26 1.54 -12.57
N ALA A 139 17.01 1.99 -12.67
CA ALA A 139 16.58 2.84 -13.78
C ALA A 139 15.95 4.13 -13.26
N ILE A 140 16.31 5.24 -13.91
CA ILE A 140 15.85 6.58 -13.57
C ILE A 140 15.28 7.19 -14.85
N SER A 141 14.03 7.64 -14.79
CA SER A 141 13.31 8.25 -15.92
C SER A 141 12.55 9.48 -15.45
N GLY A 142 12.58 10.57 -16.24
CA GLY A 142 11.82 11.79 -15.97
C GLY A 142 12.15 12.43 -14.61
N PHE A 143 13.41 12.42 -14.20
CA PHE A 143 13.82 12.88 -12.87
C PHE A 143 14.00 14.40 -12.85
N PHE A 144 13.43 15.08 -11.85
CA PHE A 144 13.52 16.54 -11.69
C PHE A 144 14.31 16.89 -10.42
N SER A 145 15.13 17.93 -10.50
CA SER A 145 15.84 18.49 -9.33
C SER A 145 15.63 19.99 -9.24
N TYR A 146 15.38 20.48 -8.03
CA TYR A 146 15.31 21.91 -7.74
C TYR A 146 16.65 22.36 -7.17
N TYR A 147 17.53 22.88 -8.03
CA TYR A 147 18.70 23.63 -7.57
C TYR A 147 18.23 25.00 -7.03
N VAL A 148 18.47 25.26 -5.75
CA VAL A 148 18.43 26.61 -5.16
C VAL A 148 19.81 26.92 -4.58
#